data_AF-A0A5Q4H2R9-F1
#
_entry.id   AF-A0A5Q4H2R9-F1
#
_cell.length_a   1.000
_cell.length_b   1.000
_cell.length_c   1.000
_cell.angle_alpha   90.00
_cell.angle_beta   90.00
_cell.angle_gamma   90.00
#
_symmetry.space_group_name_H-M   'P 1'
#
loop_
_entity.id
_entity.type
_entity.pdbx_description
1 polymer ?
#
loop_
_entity_poly.entity_id
_entity_poly.type
_entity_poly.pdbx_seq_one_letter_code
_entity_poly.pdbx_strand_id
1 'polypeptide(L)'
;MSDTTRLPTEEDLEQLSLRGIVAFAARCAKRVQPRFRLAKSISGFAEHQQALSTAVSMAEQFCQLPDINALTAAAGADTAAYDAADAKIEIASSAAACAAAACEAANTAEDAAPAFDATCAANYAASACGEHADVFTEAACNDFERLLEADHGIWPDLGDPIDTSEKGPLGPLWPDGPPGW
;
A
#
# COMPACT_ATOMS: atom_id res chain seq x y z
N MET A 1 -18.90 -3.62 17.97
CA MET A 1 -19.01 -3.32 16.54
C MET A 1 -18.15 -2.10 16.34
N SER A 2 -16.92 -2.32 15.87
CA SER A 2 -15.97 -1.24 15.62
C SER A 2 -16.54 -0.35 14.52
N ASP A 3 -16.31 0.95 14.64
CA ASP A 3 -16.76 1.95 13.67
C ASP A 3 -15.88 1.82 12.40
N THR A 4 -16.24 0.90 11.51
CA THR A 4 -15.52 0.60 10.25
C THR A 4 -15.66 1.69 9.19
N THR A 5 -16.12 2.88 9.57
CA THR A 5 -16.41 3.98 8.65
C THR A 5 -15.20 4.87 8.38
N ARG A 6 -14.07 4.66 9.06
CA ARG A 6 -12.84 5.43 8.88
C ARG A 6 -11.65 4.55 8.54
N LEU A 7 -10.73 5.08 7.73
CA LEU A 7 -9.42 4.45 7.54
C LEU A 7 -8.67 4.36 8.88
N PRO A 8 -7.85 3.31 9.08
CA PRO A 8 -6.94 3.22 10.22
C PRO A 8 -6.06 4.47 10.32
N THR A 9 -5.94 5.04 11.52
CA THR A 9 -4.98 6.11 11.82
C THR A 9 -3.59 5.55 12.08
N GLU A 10 -2.59 6.43 12.19
CA GLU A 10 -1.22 6.06 12.60
C GLU A 10 -1.23 5.25 13.91
N GLU A 11 -1.94 5.72 14.94
CA GLU A 11 -2.11 5.00 16.23
C GLU A 11 -2.81 3.64 16.08
N ASP A 12 -3.69 3.47 15.08
CA ASP A 12 -4.30 2.16 14.82
C ASP A 12 -3.27 1.22 14.21
N LEU A 13 -2.47 1.72 13.26
CA LEU A 13 -1.43 0.94 12.56
C LEU A 13 -0.26 0.55 13.45
N GLU A 14 0.06 1.33 14.49
CA GLU A 14 1.07 0.97 15.51
C GLU A 14 0.68 -0.29 16.32
N GLN A 15 -0.55 -0.78 16.21
CA GLN A 15 -0.94 -2.08 16.80
C GLN A 15 -0.46 -3.28 15.97
N LEU A 16 0.04 -3.05 14.76
CA LEU A 16 0.63 -4.07 13.89
C LEU A 16 2.15 -4.11 14.05
N SER A 17 2.77 -5.22 13.65
CA SER A 17 4.23 -5.25 13.44
C SER A 17 4.65 -4.38 12.26
N LEU A 18 5.96 -4.17 12.09
CA LEU A 18 6.51 -3.47 10.92
C LEU A 18 6.06 -4.12 9.59
N ARG A 19 6.10 -5.46 9.48
CA ARG A 19 5.59 -6.16 8.28
C ARG A 19 4.09 -6.00 8.12
N GLY A 20 3.34 -5.97 9.22
CA GLY A 20 1.90 -5.70 9.18
C GLY A 20 1.58 -4.32 8.61
N ILE A 21 2.30 -3.29 9.07
CA ILE A 21 2.16 -1.91 8.58
C ILE A 21 2.48 -1.81 7.08
N VAL A 22 3.61 -2.39 6.65
CA VAL A 22 4.02 -2.39 5.23
C VAL A 22 3.04 -3.20 4.37
N ALA A 23 2.52 -4.33 4.89
CA ALA A 23 1.53 -5.15 4.20
C ALA A 23 0.23 -4.39 3.95
N PHE A 24 -0.23 -3.61 4.93
CA PHE A 24 -1.38 -2.73 4.79
C PHE A 24 -1.16 -1.68 3.68
N ALA A 25 -0.01 -1.00 3.68
CA ALA A 25 0.33 -0.01 2.67
C ALA A 25 0.41 -0.63 1.25
N ALA A 26 1.08 -1.79 1.13
CA ALA A 26 1.18 -2.52 -0.14
C ALA A 26 -0.20 -2.88 -0.71
N ARG A 27 -1.13 -3.33 0.14
CA ARG A 27 -2.50 -3.63 -0.31
C ARG A 27 -3.30 -2.40 -0.69
N CYS A 28 -3.11 -1.26 -0.01
CA CYS A 28 -3.69 0.01 -0.45
C CYS A 28 -3.24 0.34 -1.88
N ALA A 29 -1.93 0.24 -2.17
CA ALA A 29 -1.39 0.52 -3.49
C ALA A 29 -1.88 -0.45 -4.57
N LYS A 30 -1.96 -1.74 -4.27
CA LYS A 30 -2.48 -2.76 -5.21
C LYS A 30 -3.92 -2.51 -5.63
N ARG A 31 -4.77 -2.05 -4.71
CA ARG A 31 -6.17 -1.74 -5.01
C ARG A 31 -6.33 -0.64 -6.05
N VAL A 32 -5.46 0.37 -6.00
CA VAL A 32 -5.57 1.54 -6.88
C VAL A 32 -4.66 1.46 -8.11
N GLN A 33 -3.72 0.52 -8.16
CA GLN A 33 -2.87 0.28 -9.33
C GLN A 33 -3.66 0.16 -10.66
N PRO A 34 -4.80 -0.55 -10.74
CA PRO A 34 -5.57 -0.61 -11.97
C PRO A 34 -6.11 0.75 -12.46
N ARG A 35 -6.36 1.71 -11.55
CA ARG A 35 -6.78 3.09 -11.89
C ARG A 35 -5.72 3.83 -12.68
N PHE A 36 -4.44 3.51 -12.48
CA PHE A 36 -3.34 4.12 -13.23
C PHE A 36 -3.51 3.92 -14.75
N ARG A 37 -4.14 2.82 -15.19
CA ARG A 37 -4.42 2.54 -16.62
C ARG A 37 -5.30 3.60 -17.28
N LEU A 38 -6.08 4.35 -16.51
CA LEU A 38 -6.88 5.47 -17.03
C LEU A 38 -5.99 6.61 -17.57
N ALA A 39 -4.74 6.70 -17.11
CA ALA A 39 -3.76 7.67 -17.57
C ALA A 39 -2.90 7.21 -18.76
N LYS A 40 -3.33 6.21 -19.54
CA LYS A 40 -2.58 5.70 -20.72
C LYS A 40 -2.15 6.76 -21.75
N SER A 41 -2.71 7.95 -21.71
CA SER A 41 -2.38 9.08 -22.60
C SER A 41 -1.20 9.93 -22.11
N ILE A 42 -0.67 9.70 -20.90
CA ILE A 42 0.50 10.44 -20.41
C ILE A 42 1.77 10.01 -21.15
N SER A 43 2.68 10.96 -21.37
CA SER A 43 4.03 10.65 -21.85
C SER A 43 4.74 9.77 -20.81
N GLY A 44 5.48 8.77 -21.26
CA GLY A 44 6.19 7.86 -20.35
C GLY A 44 5.29 6.90 -19.57
N PHE A 45 4.05 6.66 -20.02
CA PHE A 45 3.08 5.81 -19.31
C PHE A 45 3.65 4.43 -18.93
N ALA A 46 4.39 3.79 -19.84
CA ALA A 46 4.94 2.46 -19.62
C ALA A 46 6.00 2.48 -18.51
N GLU A 47 6.87 3.49 -18.52
CA GLU A 47 7.91 3.72 -17.54
C GLU A 47 7.30 4.00 -16.16
N HIS A 48 6.28 4.86 -16.09
CA HIS A 48 5.58 5.13 -14.84
C HIS A 48 4.80 3.91 -14.31
N GLN A 49 4.17 3.13 -15.19
CA GLN A 49 3.48 1.90 -14.80
C GLN A 49 4.48 0.86 -14.24
N GLN A 50 5.65 0.76 -14.86
CA GLN A 50 6.73 -0.11 -14.39
C GLN A 50 7.27 0.36 -13.04
N ALA A 51 7.48 1.66 -12.85
CA ALA A 51 7.92 2.25 -11.59
C ALA A 51 6.94 1.93 -10.46
N LEU A 52 5.63 2.17 -10.69
CA LEU A 52 4.58 1.86 -9.73
C LEU A 52 4.54 0.36 -9.38
N SER A 53 4.67 -0.51 -10.37
CA SER A 53 4.69 -1.96 -10.13
C SER A 53 5.92 -2.40 -9.34
N THR A 54 7.06 -1.73 -9.57
CA THR A 54 8.32 -1.99 -8.85
C THR A 54 8.20 -1.54 -7.40
N ALA A 55 7.69 -0.34 -7.14
CA ALA A 55 7.48 0.21 -5.80
C ALA A 55 6.57 -0.70 -4.96
N VAL A 56 5.44 -1.15 -5.52
CA VAL A 56 4.55 -2.10 -4.85
C VAL A 56 5.25 -3.43 -4.59
N SER A 57 5.94 -3.99 -5.58
CA SER A 57 6.66 -5.27 -5.44
C SER A 57 7.72 -5.25 -4.34
N MET A 58 8.36 -4.10 -4.12
CA MET A 58 9.34 -3.95 -3.05
C MET A 58 8.70 -3.98 -1.67
N ALA A 59 7.57 -3.29 -1.48
CA ALA A 59 6.78 -3.38 -0.25
C ALA A 59 6.32 -4.82 0.01
N GLU A 60 5.88 -5.54 -1.04
CA GLU A 60 5.51 -6.95 -0.91
C GLU A 60 6.70 -7.85 -0.54
N GLN A 61 7.88 -7.61 -1.13
CA GLN A 61 9.09 -8.37 -0.81
C GLN A 61 9.51 -8.15 0.65
N PHE A 62 9.42 -6.92 1.16
CA PHE A 62 9.65 -6.62 2.57
C PHE A 62 8.79 -7.49 3.49
N CYS A 63 7.51 -7.64 3.17
CA CYS A 63 6.60 -8.45 3.95
C CYS A 63 6.97 -9.95 3.95
N GLN A 64 7.66 -10.46 2.93
CA GLN A 64 7.92 -11.90 2.75
C GLN A 64 9.33 -12.33 3.15
N LEU A 65 10.31 -11.43 3.08
CA LEU A 65 11.71 -11.77 3.34
C LEU A 65 11.93 -12.05 4.82
N PRO A 66 12.65 -13.12 5.20
CA PRO A 66 12.87 -13.47 6.61
C PRO A 66 13.77 -12.47 7.35
N ASP A 67 14.62 -11.72 6.62
CA ASP A 67 15.55 -10.72 7.14
C ASP A 67 15.46 -9.43 6.30
N ILE A 68 15.40 -8.30 6.99
CA ILE A 68 15.30 -6.92 6.45
C ILE A 68 16.55 -6.52 5.69
N ASN A 69 17.73 -7.03 6.08
CA ASN A 69 19.00 -6.76 5.41
C ASN A 69 19.06 -7.27 3.95
N ALA A 70 18.09 -8.07 3.53
CA ALA A 70 17.98 -8.57 2.17
C ALA A 70 17.43 -7.53 1.17
N LEU A 71 16.87 -6.41 1.63
CA LEU A 71 16.38 -5.32 0.76
C LEU A 71 17.50 -4.35 0.39
N THR A 72 18.34 -4.72 -0.57
CA THR A 72 19.45 -3.86 -1.04
C THR A 72 19.21 -3.17 -2.39
N ALA A 73 17.98 -3.14 -2.91
CA ALA A 73 17.72 -2.56 -4.23
C ALA A 73 16.38 -1.83 -4.29
N ALA A 74 16.38 -0.52 -4.04
CA ALA A 74 15.14 0.24 -3.87
C ALA A 74 15.15 1.68 -4.36
N ALA A 75 16.29 2.38 -4.27
CA ALA A 75 16.34 3.84 -4.41
C ALA A 75 15.86 4.42 -5.76
N GLY A 76 15.67 3.61 -6.80
CA GLY A 76 15.20 4.06 -8.11
C GLY A 76 13.67 4.03 -8.31
N ALA A 77 12.94 3.20 -7.57
CA ALA A 77 11.49 3.04 -7.77
C ALA A 77 10.70 4.22 -7.20
N ASP A 78 11.19 4.79 -6.10
CA ASP A 78 10.57 5.92 -5.41
C ASP A 78 10.58 7.20 -6.28
N THR A 79 11.74 7.54 -6.85
CA THR A 79 11.86 8.73 -7.73
C THR A 79 10.91 8.69 -8.91
N ALA A 80 10.77 7.54 -9.57
CA ALA A 80 9.91 7.41 -10.75
C ALA A 80 8.41 7.37 -10.41
N ALA A 81 8.05 6.94 -9.19
CA ALA A 81 6.69 7.04 -8.67
C ALA A 81 6.35 8.49 -8.30
N TYR A 82 7.28 9.24 -7.72
CA TYR A 82 7.12 10.69 -7.50
C TYR A 82 6.95 11.47 -8.80
N ASP A 83 7.75 11.18 -9.84
CA ASP A 83 7.59 11.83 -11.14
C ASP A 83 6.22 11.50 -11.78
N ALA A 84 5.69 10.30 -11.56
CA ALA A 84 4.34 9.92 -11.97
C ALA A 84 3.25 10.65 -11.17
N ALA A 85 3.53 10.99 -9.90
CA ALA A 85 2.64 11.77 -9.05
C ALA A 85 2.50 13.23 -9.52
N ASP A 86 3.47 13.78 -10.26
CA ASP A 86 3.37 15.11 -10.87
C ASP A 86 2.53 15.13 -12.16
N ALA A 87 1.98 13.97 -12.59
CA ALA A 87 1.11 13.91 -13.74
C ALA A 87 -0.18 14.72 -13.53
N LYS A 88 -0.61 15.47 -14.56
CA LYS A 88 -1.84 16.31 -14.56
C LYS A 88 -3.16 15.54 -14.41
N ILE A 89 -3.12 14.23 -14.23
CA ILE A 89 -4.28 13.37 -14.04
C ILE A 89 -4.32 12.97 -12.58
N GLU A 90 -5.18 13.64 -11.81
CA GLU A 90 -5.30 13.49 -10.34
C GLU A 90 -5.39 12.03 -9.88
N ILE A 91 -6.21 11.21 -10.55
CA ILE A 91 -6.37 9.78 -10.21
C ILE A 91 -5.05 9.00 -10.36
N ALA A 92 -4.28 9.25 -11.42
CA ALA A 92 -2.99 8.60 -11.62
C ALA A 92 -1.93 9.13 -10.66
N SER A 93 -1.98 10.43 -10.35
CA SER A 93 -1.12 11.04 -9.34
C SER A 93 -1.32 10.40 -7.97
N SER A 94 -2.56 10.26 -7.51
CA SER A 94 -2.89 9.61 -6.25
C SER A 94 -2.52 8.12 -6.23
N ALA A 95 -2.72 7.39 -7.33
CA ALA A 95 -2.28 5.98 -7.40
C ALA A 95 -0.74 5.85 -7.34
N ALA A 96 -0.01 6.77 -7.96
CA ALA A 96 1.45 6.84 -7.90
C ALA A 96 1.97 7.19 -6.50
N ALA A 97 1.39 8.21 -5.87
CA ALA A 97 1.72 8.61 -4.51
C ALA A 97 1.44 7.49 -3.50
N CYS A 98 0.37 6.71 -3.71
CA CYS A 98 0.07 5.54 -2.89
C CYS A 98 1.16 4.45 -2.99
N ALA A 99 1.63 4.15 -4.21
CA ALA A 99 2.70 3.19 -4.41
C ALA A 99 4.05 3.66 -3.85
N ALA A 100 4.37 4.96 -4.00
CA ALA A 100 5.55 5.57 -3.40
C ALA A 100 5.50 5.46 -1.87
N ALA A 101 4.38 5.84 -1.25
CA ALA A 101 4.21 5.74 0.20
C ALA A 101 4.30 4.30 0.72
N ALA A 102 3.80 3.30 -0.03
CA ALA A 102 3.97 1.89 0.34
C ALA A 102 5.44 1.43 0.27
N CYS A 103 6.19 1.89 -0.73
CA CYS A 103 7.62 1.65 -0.84
C CYS A 103 8.38 2.33 0.30
N GLU A 104 8.01 3.57 0.64
CA GLU A 104 8.67 4.32 1.70
C GLU A 104 8.42 3.71 3.06
N ALA A 105 7.20 3.22 3.34
CA ALA A 105 6.93 2.44 4.55
C ALA A 105 7.87 1.24 4.71
N ALA A 106 8.28 0.59 3.61
CA ALA A 106 9.25 -0.50 3.64
C ALA A 106 10.68 0.00 3.88
N ASN A 107 11.06 1.16 3.32
CA ASN A 107 12.37 1.77 3.51
C ASN A 107 12.55 2.30 4.95
N THR A 108 11.51 2.90 5.53
CA THR A 108 11.53 3.57 6.84
C THR A 108 11.17 2.64 7.99
N ALA A 109 10.92 1.35 7.71
CA ALA A 109 10.52 0.37 8.72
C ALA A 109 11.54 0.27 9.87
N GLU A 110 12.83 0.49 9.62
CA GLU A 110 13.87 0.47 10.67
C GLU A 110 13.98 1.79 11.46
N ASP A 111 13.58 2.92 10.84
CA ASP A 111 13.90 4.28 11.30
C ASP A 111 12.70 5.07 11.87
N ALA A 112 11.59 4.38 12.17
CA ALA A 112 10.49 4.83 13.05
C ALA A 112 9.31 5.61 12.43
N ALA A 113 9.03 5.51 11.12
CA ALA A 113 7.82 6.13 10.54
C ALA A 113 6.94 5.28 9.59
N PRO A 114 7.00 3.93 9.57
CA PRO A 114 6.23 3.17 8.59
C PRO A 114 4.71 3.37 8.74
N ALA A 115 4.22 3.67 9.95
CA ALA A 115 2.81 3.92 10.23
C ALA A 115 2.31 5.22 9.57
N PHE A 116 3.14 6.27 9.55
CA PHE A 116 2.86 7.52 8.86
C PHE A 116 2.77 7.30 7.34
N ASP A 117 3.74 6.60 6.77
CA ASP A 117 3.79 6.32 5.34
C ASP A 117 2.62 5.41 4.90
N ALA A 118 2.28 4.41 5.71
CA ALA A 118 1.11 3.56 5.48
C ALA A 118 -0.22 4.33 5.55
N THR A 119 -0.33 5.29 6.48
CA THR A 119 -1.48 6.21 6.56
C THR A 119 -1.57 7.08 5.30
N CYS A 120 -0.43 7.59 4.81
CA CYS A 120 -0.36 8.34 3.57
C CYS A 120 -0.78 7.47 2.37
N ALA A 121 -0.30 6.24 2.28
CA ALA A 121 -0.70 5.29 1.24
C ALA A 121 -2.22 5.07 1.22
N ALA A 122 -2.85 4.86 2.39
CA ALA A 122 -4.29 4.69 2.49
C ALA A 122 -5.08 5.95 2.04
N ASN A 123 -4.64 7.14 2.45
CA ASN A 123 -5.29 8.40 2.05
C ASN A 123 -5.17 8.69 0.55
N TYR A 124 -3.99 8.44 -0.03
CA TYR A 124 -3.80 8.56 -1.48
C TYR A 124 -4.64 7.54 -2.24
N ALA A 125 -4.75 6.30 -1.74
CA ALA A 125 -5.61 5.31 -2.36
C ALA A 125 -7.10 5.70 -2.31
N ALA A 126 -7.59 6.20 -1.17
CA ALA A 126 -8.96 6.70 -1.06
C ALA A 126 -9.21 7.86 -2.04
N SER A 127 -8.25 8.78 -2.17
CA SER A 127 -8.31 9.89 -3.14
C SER A 127 -8.37 9.38 -4.58
N ALA A 128 -7.56 8.39 -4.94
CA ALA A 128 -7.59 7.74 -6.25
C ALA A 128 -8.92 7.04 -6.55
N CYS A 129 -9.67 6.65 -5.51
CA CYS A 129 -10.97 5.99 -5.64
C CYS A 129 -12.13 6.95 -5.90
N GLY A 130 -12.01 8.24 -5.60
CA GLY A 130 -13.06 9.24 -5.88
C GLY A 130 -14.41 8.86 -5.28
N GLU A 131 -15.45 8.73 -6.11
CA GLU A 131 -16.81 8.34 -5.68
C GLU A 131 -16.89 6.93 -5.06
N HIS A 132 -15.86 6.10 -5.21
CA HIS A 132 -15.78 4.75 -4.64
C HIS A 132 -14.86 4.65 -3.42
N ALA A 133 -14.57 5.78 -2.75
CA ALA A 133 -13.71 5.82 -1.58
C ALA A 133 -14.26 4.97 -0.42
N ASP A 134 -15.58 4.85 -0.29
CA ASP A 134 -16.27 4.01 0.71
C ASP A 134 -15.95 2.52 0.54
N VAL A 135 -16.04 2.01 -0.69
CA VAL A 135 -15.69 0.61 -1.03
C VAL A 135 -14.21 0.33 -0.75
N PHE A 136 -13.35 1.31 -1.02
CA PHE A 136 -11.94 1.22 -0.66
C PHE A 136 -11.72 1.19 0.86
N THR A 137 -12.36 2.10 1.59
CA THR A 137 -12.24 2.18 3.05
C THR A 137 -12.67 0.87 3.71
N GLU A 138 -13.80 0.30 3.31
CA GLU A 138 -14.26 -1.00 3.83
C GLU A 138 -13.24 -2.11 3.58
N ALA A 139 -12.70 -2.20 2.36
CA ALA A 139 -11.71 -3.21 2.01
C ALA A 139 -10.37 -3.00 2.76
N ALA A 140 -9.95 -1.75 2.97
CA ALA A 140 -8.76 -1.42 3.75
C ALA A 140 -8.95 -1.77 5.24
N CYS A 141 -10.10 -1.46 5.83
CA CYS A 141 -10.44 -1.86 7.20
C CYS A 141 -10.43 -3.38 7.35
N ASN A 142 -10.94 -4.13 6.37
CA ASN A 142 -10.91 -5.59 6.43
C ASN A 142 -9.48 -6.15 6.39
N ASP A 143 -8.57 -5.55 5.61
CA ASP A 143 -7.16 -5.93 5.65
C ASP A 143 -6.53 -5.65 7.00
N PHE A 144 -6.80 -4.48 7.58
CA PHE A 144 -6.29 -4.10 8.89
C PHE A 144 -6.74 -5.07 9.97
N GLU A 145 -8.03 -5.43 10.00
CA GLU A 145 -8.57 -6.43 10.92
C GLU A 145 -7.91 -7.80 10.74
N ARG A 146 -7.72 -8.26 9.50
CA ARG A 146 -7.03 -9.53 9.22
C ARG A 146 -5.56 -9.50 9.61
N LEU A 147 -4.90 -8.35 9.44
CA LEU A 147 -3.53 -8.17 9.89
C LEU A 147 -3.43 -8.25 11.41
N LEU A 148 -4.34 -7.61 12.15
CA LEU A 148 -4.42 -7.75 13.61
C LEU A 148 -4.62 -9.21 14.06
N GLU A 149 -5.39 -9.99 13.30
CA GLU A 149 -5.64 -11.40 13.61
C GLU A 149 -4.46 -12.33 13.24
N ALA A 150 -3.76 -12.03 12.14
CA ALA A 150 -2.71 -12.88 11.58
C ALA A 150 -1.31 -12.54 12.10
N ASP A 151 -1.10 -11.32 12.59
CA ASP A 151 0.21 -10.82 12.97
C ASP A 151 0.57 -11.22 14.41
N HIS A 152 1.76 -11.83 14.55
CA HIS A 152 2.27 -12.37 15.81
C HIS A 152 3.23 -11.41 16.54
N GLY A 153 3.31 -10.15 16.09
CA GLY A 153 4.10 -9.09 16.72
C GLY A 153 3.31 -7.79 16.89
N ILE A 154 3.90 -6.86 17.62
CA ILE A 154 3.41 -5.49 17.76
C ILE A 154 4.56 -4.54 17.46
N TRP A 155 4.28 -3.34 16.96
CA TRP A 155 5.30 -2.34 16.76
C TRP A 155 6.12 -2.12 18.05
N PRO A 156 7.46 -1.99 17.97
CA PRO A 156 8.29 -1.92 16.77
C PRO A 156 8.87 -3.27 16.31
N ASP A 157 8.28 -4.41 16.70
CA ASP A 157 8.76 -5.72 16.25
C ASP A 157 8.56 -5.90 14.74
N LEU A 158 9.46 -6.64 14.10
CA LEU A 158 9.39 -6.91 12.66
C LEU A 158 8.14 -7.72 12.27
N GLY A 159 7.67 -8.62 13.13
CA GLY A 159 6.56 -9.55 12.87
C GLY A 159 6.97 -10.75 12.02
N ASP A 160 6.04 -11.69 11.79
CA ASP A 160 6.25 -12.85 10.93
C ASP A 160 6.08 -12.50 9.44
N PRO A 161 6.65 -13.27 8.49
CA PRO A 161 6.44 -13.02 7.08
C PRO A 161 4.95 -13.11 6.66
N ILE A 162 4.49 -12.16 5.86
CA ILE A 162 3.10 -12.02 5.41
C ILE A 162 3.03 -12.07 3.88
N ASP A 163 2.24 -13.00 3.34
CA ASP A 163 1.87 -13.00 1.92
C ASP A 163 0.73 -11.99 1.67
N THR A 164 1.05 -10.87 1.03
CA THR A 164 0.10 -9.81 0.66
C THR A 164 -0.67 -10.09 -0.64
N SER A 165 -0.46 -11.26 -1.27
CA SER A 165 -1.18 -11.68 -2.46
C SER A 165 -2.65 -11.98 -2.16
N GLU A 166 -3.47 -12.08 -3.20
CA GLU A 166 -4.88 -12.48 -3.07
C GLU A 166 -5.08 -13.91 -2.54
N LYS A 167 -4.02 -14.72 -2.55
CA LYS A 167 -4.00 -16.10 -2.03
C LYS A 167 -3.48 -16.18 -0.60
N GLY A 168 -2.94 -15.08 -0.08
CA GLY A 168 -2.42 -14.99 1.27
C GLY A 168 -3.52 -14.86 2.34
N PRO A 169 -3.14 -14.69 3.62
CA PRO A 169 -4.09 -14.59 4.74
C PRO A 169 -5.08 -13.43 4.61
N LEU A 170 -4.71 -12.38 3.86
CA LEU A 170 -5.54 -11.20 3.66
C LEU A 170 -6.67 -11.42 2.63
N GLY A 171 -6.64 -12.54 1.91
CA GLY A 171 -7.67 -12.89 0.92
C GLY A 171 -7.71 -11.95 -0.30
N PRO A 172 -8.81 -11.93 -1.07
CA PRO A 172 -8.90 -11.14 -2.30
C PRO A 172 -8.75 -9.63 -2.05
N LEU A 173 -8.22 -8.88 -3.02
CA LEU A 173 -8.08 -7.41 -2.94
C LEU A 173 -9.44 -6.72 -2.75
N TRP A 174 -10.46 -7.29 -3.39
CA TRP A 174 -11.83 -6.78 -3.37
C TRP A 174 -12.76 -7.95 -3.03
N PRO A 175 -13.25 -8.06 -1.78
CA PRO A 175 -14.11 -9.17 -1.35
C PRO A 175 -15.35 -9.36 -2.23
N ASP A 176 -15.98 -8.26 -2.66
CA ASP A 176 -17.17 -8.26 -3.51
C ASP A 176 -16.86 -8.08 -5.01
N GLY A 177 -15.58 -8.20 -5.38
CA GLY A 177 -15.09 -7.94 -6.73
C GLY A 177 -14.64 -6.49 -6.95
N PRO A 178 -13.80 -6.24 -7.97
CA PRO A 178 -13.25 -4.91 -8.22
C PRO A 178 -14.37 -3.90 -8.54
N PRO A 179 -14.27 -2.64 -8.06
CA PRO A 179 -15.26 -1.62 -8.39
C PRO A 179 -15.28 -1.32 -9.90
N GLY A 180 -16.44 -0.92 -10.42
CA GLY A 180 -16.67 -0.70 -11.86
C GLY A 180 -16.21 0.66 -12.40
N TRP A 181 -15.08 1.17 -11.93
CA TRP A 181 -14.48 2.43 -12.39
C TRP A 181 -13.89 2.33 -13.81
#